data_AF-J7S6Y0-F1
#
_entry.id   AF-J7S6Y0-F1
#
_cell.length_a   1.000
_cell.length_b   1.000
_cell.length_c   1.000
_cell.angle_alpha   90.00
_cell.angle_beta   90.00
_cell.angle_gamma   90.00
#
_symmetry.space_group_name_H-M   'P 1'
#
loop_
_entity.id
_entity.type
_entity.pdbx_description
1 polymer ?
#
loop_
_entity_poly.entity_id
_entity_poly.type
_entity_poly.pdbx_seq_one_letter_code
_entity_poly.pdbx_strand_id
1 'polypeptide(L)' 'MRPSLLLLNAAKKTSGTKVPVELTPLFLAMSVALASGCYFTYRKLSTDDSLRITSNPEQSALEDVLRQAEKKAH' A
#
# COMPACT_ATOMS: atom_id res chain seq x y z
N MET A 1 -10.61 -41.01 9.47
CA MET A 1 -10.44 -40.18 8.26
C MET A 1 -10.78 -38.74 8.61
N ARG A 2 -9.96 -37.75 8.24
CA ARG A 2 -10.27 -36.32 8.51
C ARG A 2 -11.01 -35.71 7.30
N PRO A 3 -12.30 -35.36 7.42
CA PRO A 3 -13.12 -34.90 6.28
C PRO A 3 -12.57 -33.61 5.66
N SER A 4 -11.92 -32.76 6.44
CA SER A 4 -11.25 -31.54 5.98
C SER A 4 -10.13 -31.80 4.96
N LEU A 5 -9.44 -32.95 5.04
CA LEU A 5 -8.38 -33.30 4.09
C LEU A 5 -8.92 -33.71 2.71
N LEU A 6 -10.10 -34.33 2.66
CA LEU A 6 -10.75 -34.66 1.39
C LEU A 6 -11.22 -33.40 0.66
N LEU A 7 -11.81 -32.46 1.39
CA LEU A 7 -12.21 -31.16 0.83
C LEU A 7 -11.00 -30.35 0.37
N LEU A 8 -9.92 -30.31 1.16
CA LEU A 8 -8.67 -29.63 0.79
C LEU A 8 -8.02 -30.25 -0.46
N ASN A 9 -8.03 -31.58 -0.59
CA ASN A 9 -7.49 -32.27 -1.76
C ASN A 9 -8.36 -32.09 -3.00
N ALA A 10 -9.69 -31.98 -2.87
CA ALA A 10 -10.60 -31.64 -3.96
C ALA A 10 -10.43 -30.19 -4.41
N ALA A 11 -10.25 -29.26 -3.47
CA ALA A 11 -9.96 -27.86 -3.75
C ALA A 11 -8.59 -27.70 -4.43
N LYS A 12 -7.55 -28.41 -3.98
CA LYS A 12 -6.22 -28.42 -4.64
C LYS A 12 -6.24 -28.98 -6.07
N LYS A 13 -7.13 -29.93 -6.37
CA LYS A 13 -7.32 -30.45 -7.75
C LYS A 13 -8.11 -29.51 -8.65
N THR A 14 -8.97 -28.67 -8.04
CA THR A 14 -9.75 -27.63 -8.74
C THR A 14 -9.00 -26.31 -8.82
N SER A 15 -7.96 -26.10 -8.00
CA SER A 15 -7.10 -24.92 -8.00
C SER A 15 -6.11 -24.94 -9.17
N GLY A 16 -6.64 -24.95 -10.39
CA GLY A 16 -5.95 -24.33 -11.51
C GLY A 16 -6.37 -22.86 -11.54
N THR A 17 -5.44 -21.96 -11.84
CA THR A 17 -5.71 -20.54 -12.15
C THR A 17 -6.53 -20.44 -13.45
N LYS A 18 -7.75 -20.96 -13.44
CA LYS A 18 -8.77 -20.67 -14.45
C LYS A 18 -9.39 -19.33 -14.07
N VAL A 19 -8.58 -18.28 -14.10
CA VAL A 19 -9.09 -16.92 -13.98
C VAL A 19 -10.00 -16.72 -15.19
N PRO A 20 -11.29 -16.39 -15.00
CA PRO A 20 -12.18 -16.09 -16.12
C PRO A 20 -11.55 -15.02 -17.00
N VAL A 21 -11.45 -15.27 -18.31
CA VAL A 21 -10.87 -14.32 -19.26
C VAL A 21 -11.62 -12.98 -19.29
N GLU A 22 -12.88 -12.98 -18.90
CA GLU A 22 -13.72 -11.78 -18.76
C GLU A 22 -13.25 -10.83 -17.64
N LEU A 23 -12.50 -11.33 -16.64
CA LEU A 23 -11.95 -10.49 -15.56
C LEU A 23 -10.59 -9.88 -15.91
N THR A 24 -9.95 -10.31 -17.00
CA THR A 24 -8.67 -9.75 -17.46
C THR A 24 -8.68 -8.22 -17.64
N PRO A 25 -9.73 -7.55 -18.17
CA PRO A 25 -9.75 -6.08 -18.24
C PRO A 25 -9.73 -5.43 -16.85
N LEU A 26 -10.40 -6.02 -15.85
CA LEU A 26 -10.40 -5.51 -14.49
C LEU A 26 -9.01 -5.64 -13.84
N PHE A 27 -8.36 -6.79 -14.01
CA PHE A 27 -7.00 -7.00 -13.51
C PHE A 27 -5.96 -6.13 -14.22
N LEU A 28 -6.13 -5.89 -15.52
CA LEU A 28 -5.29 -4.97 -16.28
C LEU A 28 -5.45 -3.54 -15.73
N ALA A 29 -6.69 -3.06 -15.58
CA ALA A 29 -6.94 -1.72 -15.03
C ALA A 29 -6.36 -1.56 -13.62
N MET A 30 -6.54 -2.56 -12.76
CA MET A 30 -5.97 -2.56 -11.40
C MET A 30 -4.45 -2.56 -11.39
N SER A 31 -3.81 -3.38 -12.23
CA SER A 31 -2.35 -3.44 -12.30
C SER A 31 -1.75 -2.14 -12.84
N VAL A 32 -2.38 -1.51 -13.84
CA VAL A 32 -1.97 -0.18 -14.35
C VAL A 32 -2.15 0.89 -13.28
N ALA A 33 -3.25 0.88 -12.53
CA ALA A 33 -3.48 1.83 -11.44
C ALA A 33 -2.43 1.70 -10.33
N LEU A 34 -2.10 0.46 -9.93
CA LEU A 34 -1.07 0.21 -8.92
C LEU A 34 0.32 0.59 -9.42
N ALA A 35 0.68 0.21 -10.65
CA ALA A 35 1.99 0.53 -11.23
C ALA A 35 2.19 2.04 -11.41
N SER A 36 1.17 2.74 -11.92
CA SER A 36 1.22 4.20 -12.06
C SER A 36 1.26 4.90 -10.69
N GLY A 37 0.45 4.45 -9.73
CA GLY A 37 0.49 4.96 -8.36
C GLY A 37 1.88 4.82 -7.73
N CYS A 38 2.50 3.65 -7.84
CA CYS A 38 3.87 3.41 -7.36
C CYS A 38 4.89 4.29 -8.07
N TYR A 39 4.84 4.39 -9.40
CA TYR A 39 5.79 5.17 -10.19
C TYR A 39 5.70 6.67 -9.87
N PHE A 40 4.49 7.24 -9.87
CA PHE A 40 4.30 8.66 -9.58
C PHE A 40 4.64 8.99 -8.13
N THR A 41 4.29 8.12 -7.18
CA THR A 41 4.69 8.29 -5.77
C THR A 41 6.20 8.26 -5.62
N TYR A 42 6.88 7.28 -6.22
CA TYR A 42 8.34 7.20 -6.18
C TYR A 42 9.00 8.43 -6.82
N ARG A 43 8.52 8.87 -7.98
CA ARG A 43 9.02 10.07 -8.65
C ARG A 43 8.79 11.33 -7.82
N LYS A 44 7.61 11.45 -7.18
CA LYS A 44 7.29 12.57 -6.29
C LYS A 44 8.16 12.57 -5.04
N LEU A 45 8.49 11.41 -4.48
CA LEU A 45 9.34 11.32 -3.30
C LEU A 45 10.83 11.57 -3.61
N SER A 46 11.31 11.17 -4.80
CA SER A 46 12.74 11.21 -5.13
C SER A 46 13.19 12.48 -5.87
N THR A 47 12.31 13.09 -6.67
CA THR A 47 12.69 14.19 -7.56
C THR A 47 12.08 15.54 -7.13
N ASP A 48 11.15 15.53 -6.19
CA ASP A 48 10.48 16.74 -5.75
C ASP A 48 11.14 17.31 -4.50
N ASP A 49 11.95 18.33 -4.69
CA ASP A 49 12.66 19.04 -3.62
C ASP A 49 11.72 19.89 -2.74
N SER A 50 10.45 20.09 -3.16
CA SER A 50 9.45 20.79 -2.36
C SER A 50 8.88 19.93 -1.22
N LEU A 51 9.19 18.64 -1.16
CA LEU A 51 8.70 17.79 -0.08
C LEU A 51 9.39 18.11 1.24
N ARG A 52 8.58 18.44 2.27
CA ARG A 52 9.05 18.70 3.64
C ARG A 52 9.88 17.55 4.22
N ILE A 53 9.55 16.31 3.85
CA ILE A 53 10.25 15.10 4.32
C ILE A 53 11.72 15.10 3.86
N THR A 54 12.01 15.63 2.67
CA THR A 54 13.36 15.64 2.08
C THR A 54 14.26 16.70 2.73
N SER A 55 13.67 17.79 3.22
CA SER A 55 14.39 18.94 3.81
C SER A 55 14.44 18.90 5.34
N ASN A 56 13.46 18.29 6.01
CA ASN A 56 13.45 18.16 7.46
C ASN A 56 12.68 16.89 7.92
N PRO A 57 13.34 15.72 7.95
CA PRO A 57 12.70 14.43 8.23
C PRO A 57 12.15 14.32 9.66
N GLU A 58 12.66 15.12 10.60
CA GLU A 58 12.28 15.10 12.02
C GLU A 58 11.19 16.13 12.37
N GLN A 59 10.73 16.96 11.42
CA GLN A 59 9.76 18.02 11.69
C GLN A 59 8.33 17.47 11.76
N SER A 60 8.10 16.56 12.71
CA SER A 60 6.78 16.14 13.13
C SER A 60 6.08 17.34 13.76
N ALA A 61 4.87 17.67 13.29
CA ALA A 61 4.03 18.72 13.89
C ALA A 61 3.75 18.47 15.40
N LEU A 62 4.04 17.26 15.88
CA LEU A 62 4.00 16.91 17.30
C LEU A 62 4.98 17.74 18.15
N GLU A 63 6.19 18.01 17.68
CA GLU A 63 7.17 18.81 18.43
C GLU A 63 6.74 20.27 18.57
N ASP A 64 6.10 20.81 17.53
CA ASP A 64 5.54 22.15 17.57
C ASP A 64 4.37 22.23 18.58
N VAL A 65 3.53 21.20 18.64
CA VAL A 65 2.44 21.10 19.63
C VAL A 65 3.00 20.94 21.05
N LEU A 66 4.02 20.10 21.25
CA LEU A 66 4.67 19.91 22.55
C LEU A 66 5.35 21.19 23.04
N ARG A 67 6.07 21.91 22.17
CA ARG A 67 6.65 23.22 22.51
C ARG A 67 5.60 24.29 22.81
N GLN A 68 4.46 24.27 22.12
CA GLN A 68 3.34 25.16 22.45
C GLN A 68 2.68 24.82 23.78
N ALA A 69 2.61 23.53 24.14
CA ALA A 69 2.12 23.09 25.43
C ALA A 69 3.07 23.51 26.58
N GLU A 70 4.38 23.33 26.42
CA GLU A 70 5.38 23.79 27.39
C GLU A 70 5.37 25.31 27.58
N LYS A 71 5.27 26.09 26.49
CA LYS A 71 5.17 27.55 26.56
C LYS A 71 3.89 28.09 27.19
N LYS A 72 2.79 27.31 27.20
CA LYS A 72 1.54 27.68 27.88
C LYS A 72 1.54 27.28 29.36
N ALA A 73 2.43 26.39 29.77
CA ALA A 73 2.55 25.92 31.14
C ALA A 73 3.46 26.81 32.02
N HIS A 74 4.22 27.71 31.39
CA HIS A 74 4.96 28.81 32.02
C HIS A 74 4.23 30.14 31.82
#